data_AF-A0A8J3EXE2-F1
#
_entry.id   AF-A0A8J3EXE2-F1
#
_cell.length_a   1.000
_cell.length_b   1.000
_cell.length_c   1.000
_cell.angle_alpha   90.00
_cell.angle_beta   90.00
_cell.angle_gamma   90.00
#
_symmetry.space_group_name_H-M   'P 1'
#
loop_
_entity.id
_entity.type
_entity.pdbx_description
1 polymer ?
#
loop_
_entity_poly.entity_id
_entity_poly.type
_entity_poly.pdbx_seq_one_letter_code
_entity_poly.pdbx_strand_id
1 'polypeptide(L)' 'MKDFHCCATCKHFKAVKESRNMKYYCSRLGFETKTTYKFDCWSPNEHVLKLLNKNNMQKDS' A
#
# COMPACT_ATOMS: atom_id res chain seq x y z
N MET A 1 -15.81 5.02 0.08
CA MET A 1 -14.76 5.02 1.12
C MET A 1 -13.43 4.75 0.43
N LYS A 2 -12.39 5.58 0.62
CA LYS A 2 -11.08 5.31 0.01
C LYS A 2 -10.41 4.22 0.84
N ASP A 3 -10.51 2.98 0.39
CA ASP A 3 -9.74 1.87 0.96
C ASP A 3 -8.25 2.12 0.72
N PHE A 4 -7.56 2.71 1.70
CA PHE A 4 -6.11 2.89 1.64
C PHE A 4 -5.34 1.58 1.87
N HIS A 5 -6.03 0.46 2.10
CA HIS A 5 -5.51 -0.90 2.27
C HIS A 5 -4.97 -1.53 0.97
N CYS A 6 -4.51 -0.73 0.01
CA CYS A 6 -3.88 -1.26 -1.20
C CYS A 6 -2.38 -1.43 -0.97
N CYS A 7 -1.80 -2.51 -1.48
CA CYS A 7 -0.37 -2.75 -1.37
C CYS A 7 0.45 -1.61 -2.00
N ALA A 8 -0.11 -0.87 -2.96
CA ALA A 8 0.52 0.31 -3.57
C ALA A 8 0.84 1.45 -2.58
N THR A 9 0.13 1.57 -1.46
CA THR A 9 0.37 2.59 -0.42
C THR A 9 1.29 2.07 0.70
N CYS A 10 1.71 0.81 0.62
CA CYS A 10 2.58 0.19 1.61
C CYS A 10 4.02 0.65 1.43
N LYS A 11 4.72 0.90 2.55
CA LYS A 11 6.16 1.23 2.53
C LYS A 11 7.05 0.15 1.90
N HIS A 12 6.56 -1.08 1.85
CA HIS A 12 7.30 -2.24 1.35
C HIS A 12 7.03 -2.53 -0.13
N PHE A 13 6.16 -1.75 -0.78
CA PHE A 13 5.84 -1.89 -2.19
C PHE A 13 7.03 -1.52 -3.06
N LYS A 14 7.44 -2.44 -3.94
CA LYS A 14 8.45 -2.19 -4.96
C LYS A 14 7.82 -2.39 -6.33
N ALA A 15 7.94 -1.37 -7.16
CA ALA A 15 7.65 -1.46 -8.59
C ALA A 15 8.97 -1.68 -9.32
N VAL A 16 9.02 -2.70 -10.16
CA VAL A 16 10.16 -2.90 -11.04
C VAL A 16 9.69 -3.07 -12.46
N LYS A 17 10.39 -2.30 -13.29
CA LYS A 17 10.24 -2.33 -14.71
C LYS A 17 11.07 -3.49 -15.25
N GLU A 18 10.42 -4.59 -15.58
CA GLU A 18 11.02 -5.60 -16.43
C GLU A 18 10.96 -5.17 -17.90
N SER A 19 11.83 -5.73 -18.73
CA SER A 19 12.00 -5.33 -20.13
C SER A 19 10.73 -5.42 -20.98
N ARG A 20 9.73 -6.21 -20.55
CA ARG A 20 8.43 -6.36 -21.25
C ARG A 20 7.22 -5.95 -20.41
N ASN A 21 7.31 -5.96 -19.08
CA ASN A 21 6.17 -5.78 -18.20
C ASN A 21 6.55 -5.02 -16.92
N MET A 22 5.61 -4.33 -16.30
CA MET A 22 5.78 -3.86 -14.93
C MET A 22 5.42 -4.99 -13.97
N LYS A 23 6.37 -5.38 -13.11
CA LYS A 23 6.12 -6.28 -12.00
C LYS A 23 6.14 -5.49 -10.70
N TYR A 24 5.28 -5.90 -9.77
CA TYR A 24 5.29 -5.33 -8.43
C TYR A 24 5.54 -6.43 -7.44
N TYR A 25 6.28 -6.11 -6.39
CA TYR A 25 6.65 -7.09 -5.38
C TYR A 25 6.64 -6.46 -4.00
N CYS A 26 6.28 -7.27 -3.02
CA CYS A 26 6.32 -6.88 -1.63
C CYS A 26 7.69 -7.26 -1.06
N SER A 27 8.47 -6.26 -0.62
CA SER A 27 9.78 -6.53 0.00
C SER A 27 9.68 -7.28 1.33
N ARG A 28 8.51 -7.23 1.98
CA ARG A 28 8.27 -7.89 3.26
C ARG A 28 7.93 -9.36 3.08
N LEU A 29 7.06 -9.68 2.12
CA LEU A 29 6.63 -11.04 1.86
C LEU A 29 7.56 -11.76 0.87
N GLY A 30 8.23 -11.03 -0.02
CA GLY A 30 9.09 -11.60 -1.07
C GLY A 30 8.33 -12.13 -2.28
N PHE A 31 7.02 -11.87 -2.39
CA PHE A 31 6.17 -12.35 -3.48
C PHE A 31 5.75 -11.22 -4.43
N GLU A 32 5.42 -11.61 -5.67
CA GLU A 32 4.80 -10.73 -6.65
C GLU A 32 3.41 -10.29 -6.14
N THR A 33 3.18 -8.98 -6.13
CA THR A 33 1.91 -8.36 -5.72
C THR A 33 1.35 -7.56 -6.89
N LYS A 34 0.08 -7.18 -6.81
CA LYS A 34 -0.51 -6.16 -7.68
C LYS A 34 -0.87 -4.93 -6.86
N THR A 35 -0.99 -3.79 -7.53
CA THR A 35 -1.40 -2.52 -6.91
C THR A 35 -2.80 -2.59 -6.28
N THR A 36 -3.64 -3.49 -6.78
CA THR A 36 -5.01 -3.73 -6.31
C THR A 36 -5.10 -4.72 -5.14
N TYR A 37 -4.00 -5.39 -4.77
CA TYR A 37 -4.04 -6.41 -3.73
C TYR A 37 -4.06 -5.77 -2.35
N LYS A 38 -4.85 -6.36 -1.46
CA LYS A 38 -4.95 -5.98 -0.05
C LYS A 38 -4.28 -7.08 0.77
N PHE A 39 -3.16 -6.75 1.41
CA PHE A 39 -2.47 -7.68 2.30
C PHE A 39 -2.69 -7.26 3.74
N ASP A 40 -2.82 -8.26 4.62
CA ASP A 40 -2.92 -8.04 6.07
C ASP A 40 -1.62 -7.43 6.64
N CYS A 41 -0.47 -7.73 6.01
CA CYS A 41 0.83 -7.16 6.37
C CYS A 41 1.01 -5.68 5.93
N TRP A 42 -0.08 -5.00 5.55
CA TRP A 42 -0.03 -3.62 5.10
C TRP A 42 0.47 -2.71 6.22
N SER A 43 1.61 -2.07 5.98
CA SER A 43 2.25 -1.18 6.94
C SER A 43 2.40 0.21 6.30
N PRO A 44 1.52 1.16 6.64
CA PRO A 44 1.65 2.53 6.19
C PRO A 44 2.90 3.16 6.81
N ASN A 45 3.63 3.97 6.04
CA ASN A 45 4.70 4.79 6.59
C ASN A 45 4.14 5.89 7.49
N GLU A 46 4.97 6.45 8.37
CA GLU A 46 4.55 7.50 9.32
C GLU A 46 3.83 8.68 8.64
N HIS A 47 4.27 9.07 7.44
CA HIS A 47 3.60 10.12 6.67
C HIS A 47 2.16 9.73 6.28
N VAL A 48 1.96 8.48 5.87
CA VAL A 48 0.64 7.92 5.52
C VAL A 48 -0.21 7.76 6.79
N LEU A 49 0.38 7.34 7.91
CA LEU A 49 -0.27 7.30 9.22
C LEU A 49 -0.78 8.68 9.66
N LYS A 50 0.02 9.74 9.46
CA LYS A 50 -0.41 11.12 9.74
C LYS A 50 -1.58 11.54 8.86
N LEU A 51 -1.54 11.23 7.56
CA LEU A 51 -2.63 11.53 6.62
C LEU A 51 -3.90 10.72 6.94
N LEU A 52 -3.76 9.47 7.36
CA LEU A 52 -4.85 8.62 7.80
C LEU A 52 -5.47 9.15 9.09
N ASN A 53 -4.66 9.51 10.09
CA ASN A 53 -5.16 10.12 11.32
C ASN A 53 -5.95 11.40 11.03
N LYS A 54 -5.44 12.24 10.12
CA LYS A 54 -6.14 13.46 9.68
C LYS A 54 -7.48 13.19 9.00
N ASN A 55 -7.61 12.07 8.29
CA ASN A 55 -8.83 11.67 7.60
C ASN A 55 -9.81 10.86 8.48
N ASN A 56 -9.35 10.18 9.53
CA ASN A 56 -10.22 9.43 10.44
C ASN A 56 -11.03 10.35 11.37
N MET A 57 -10.64 11.61 11.54
CA MET A 57 -11.41 12.61 12.30
C MET A 57 -12.69 13.10 11.59
N GLN A 58 -12.97 12.65 10.36
CA GLN A 58 -14.19 13.00 9.60
C GLN A 58 -15.16 11.83 9.40
N LYS A 59 -14.97 10.71 10.09
CA LYS A 59 -15.91 9.58 10.09
C LYS A 59 -16.21 9.13 11.52
N ASP A 60 -16.87 10.01 12.25
CA ASP A 60 -17.83 9.59 13.27
C ASP A 60 -18.91 10.69 13.28
N SER A 61 -20.01 10.42 12.59
CA SER A 61 -21.30 11.11 12.66
C SER A 61 -22.37 10.13 12.28
#